data_AF-A0A848F9H6-F1
#
_entry.id   AF-A0A848F9H6-F1
#
_cell.length_a   1.000
_cell.length_b   1.000
_cell.length_c   1.000
_cell.angle_alpha   90.00
_cell.angle_beta   90.00
_cell.angle_gamma   90.00
#
_symmetry.space_group_name_H-M   'P 1'
#
loop_
_entity.id
_entity.type
_entity.pdbx_description
1 polymer ?
#
loop_
_entity_poly.entity_id
_entity_poly.type
_entity_poly.pdbx_seq_one_letter_code
_entity_poly.pdbx_strand_id
1 'polypeptide(L)'
;MDINRKGWVTGTLTAPDWSGHRPALYRDGRLLDLNDLLVPAGARNGELRSALALNDRGQILGTGNRGHYLATPVPEPATPALMLAGLAIVGTVLRRRSAVR
;
A
#
# COMPACT_ATOMS: atom_id res chain seq x y z
N MET A 1 0.74 16.43 -9.91
CA MET A 1 0.12 16.36 -8.58
C MET A 1 -1.37 16.23 -8.79
N ASP A 2 -2.00 15.34 -8.04
CA ASP A 2 -3.43 15.03 -8.13
C ASP A 2 -3.96 14.62 -6.75
N ILE A 3 -5.27 14.68 -6.53
CA ILE A 3 -5.93 14.41 -5.24
C ILE A 3 -7.23 13.61 -5.45
N ASN A 4 -7.51 12.65 -4.57
CA ASN A 4 -8.78 11.91 -4.59
C ASN A 4 -9.72 12.26 -3.42
N ARG A 5 -10.94 11.72 -3.45
CA ARG A 5 -11.98 11.95 -2.42
C ARG A 5 -11.65 11.42 -1.03
N LYS A 6 -10.60 10.59 -0.88
CA LYS A 6 -10.09 10.13 0.43
C LYS A 6 -9.08 11.11 1.03
N GLY A 7 -8.78 12.20 0.33
CA GLY A 7 -7.75 13.16 0.72
C GLY A 7 -6.33 12.67 0.44
N TRP A 8 -6.16 11.61 -0.35
CA TRP A 8 -4.82 11.17 -0.75
C TRP A 8 -4.31 12.07 -1.87
N VAL A 9 -3.03 12.40 -1.84
CA VAL A 9 -2.40 13.32 -2.80
C VAL A 9 -1.18 12.66 -3.43
N THR A 10 -1.07 12.71 -4.74
CA THR A 10 0.19 12.35 -5.44
C THR A 10 1.03 13.59 -5.69
N GLY A 11 2.35 13.43 -5.63
CA GLY A 11 3.28 14.53 -5.85
C GLY A 11 4.69 14.06 -6.10
N THR A 12 5.63 14.94 -5.79
CA THR A 12 7.06 14.70 -5.98
C THR A 12 7.79 15.00 -4.68
N LEU A 13 8.56 14.03 -4.19
CA LEU A 13 9.58 14.22 -3.18
C LEU A 13 10.84 14.76 -3.88
N THR A 14 11.38 15.85 -3.37
CA THR A 14 12.62 16.44 -3.86
C THR A 14 13.68 16.33 -2.77
N ALA A 15 14.84 15.78 -3.13
CA ALA A 15 15.96 15.71 -2.20
C ALA A 15 16.41 17.13 -1.79
N PRO A 16 16.95 17.33 -0.57
CA PRO A 16 17.35 18.66 -0.08
C PRO A 16 18.39 19.38 -0.98
N ASP A 17 19.21 18.59 -1.68
CA ASP A 17 20.22 19.03 -2.64
C ASP A 17 19.69 19.18 -4.07
N TRP A 18 18.38 19.00 -4.28
CA TRP A 18 17.68 19.04 -5.57
C TRP A 18 18.19 18.02 -6.60
N SER A 19 18.98 17.02 -6.19
CA SER A 19 19.60 16.05 -7.10
C SER A 19 18.64 14.98 -7.62
N GLY A 20 17.44 14.87 -7.03
CA GLY A 20 16.50 13.82 -7.37
C GLY A 20 15.05 14.18 -7.08
N HIS A 21 14.18 13.74 -8.00
CA HIS A 21 12.73 13.78 -7.88
C HIS A 21 12.18 12.35 -7.84
N ARG A 22 11.37 12.06 -6.82
CA ARG A 22 10.76 10.75 -6.63
C ARG A 22 9.25 10.86 -6.51
N PRO A 23 8.47 9.98 -7.15
CA PRO A 23 7.02 10.05 -7.07
C PRO A 23 6.55 9.70 -5.66
N ALA A 24 5.65 10.51 -5.13
CA ALA A 24 5.23 10.45 -3.74
C ALA A 24 3.71 10.33 -3.60
N LEU A 25 3.29 9.76 -2.48
CA LEU A 25 1.90 9.67 -2.04
C LEU A 25 1.79 10.20 -0.61
N TYR A 26 0.97 11.24 -0.43
CA TYR A 26 0.49 11.63 0.89
C TYR A 26 -0.81 10.90 1.20
N ARG A 27 -0.83 10.15 2.29
CA ARG A 27 -1.97 9.33 2.73
C ARG A 27 -1.97 9.21 4.25
N ASP A 28 -3.14 9.39 4.86
CA ASP A 28 -3.39 9.15 6.29
C ASP A 28 -2.36 9.87 7.19
N GLY A 29 -2.05 11.13 6.87
CA GLY A 29 -1.10 11.97 7.62
C GLY A 29 0.38 11.74 7.28
N ARG A 30 0.70 10.83 6.34
CA ARG A 30 2.09 10.42 6.05
C ARG A 30 2.43 10.68 4.59
N LEU A 31 3.63 11.21 4.37
CA LEU A 31 4.24 11.30 3.04
C LEU A 31 5.08 10.05 2.78
N LEU A 32 4.82 9.37 1.67
CA LEU A 32 5.40 8.09 1.30
C LEU A 32 6.08 8.21 -0.08
N ASP A 33 7.28 7.67 -0.23
CA ASP A 33 7.89 7.44 -1.55
C ASP A 33 7.21 6.22 -2.19
N LEU A 34 6.69 6.36 -3.41
CA LEU A 34 6.03 5.25 -4.10
C LEU A 34 6.99 4.10 -4.41
N ASN A 35 8.30 4.36 -4.54
CA ASN A 35 9.29 3.30 -4.75
C ASN A 35 9.44 2.39 -3.51
N ASP A 36 9.22 2.92 -2.31
CA ASP A 36 9.30 2.17 -1.06
C ASP A 36 8.05 1.30 -0.82
N LEU A 37 6.97 1.55 -1.57
CA LEU A 37 5.71 0.81 -1.48
C LEU A 37 5.61 -0.35 -2.49
N LEU A 38 6.63 -0.53 -3.33
CA LEU A 38 6.63 -1.58 -4.34
C LEU A 38 6.76 -2.97 -3.70
N VAL A 39 5.75 -3.81 -3.92
CA VAL A 39 5.87 -5.26 -3.67
C VAL A 39 6.79 -5.91 -4.72
N PRO A 40 7.40 -7.08 -4.45
CA PRO A 40 8.36 -7.72 -5.37
C PRO A 40 7.84 -7.90 -6.80
N ALA A 41 6.55 -8.19 -6.96
CA ALA A 41 5.92 -8.28 -8.29
C ALA A 41 5.87 -6.92 -9.02
N GLY A 42 5.66 -5.83 -8.28
CA GLY A 42 5.62 -4.46 -8.81
C GLY A 42 6.99 -3.87 -9.14
N ALA A 43 8.06 -4.35 -8.49
CA ALA A 43 9.44 -3.96 -8.79
C ALA A 43 9.90 -4.32 -10.22
N ARG A 44 9.14 -5.17 -10.93
CA ARG A 44 9.37 -5.50 -12.34
C ARG A 44 9.27 -4.29 -13.27
N ASN A 45 8.64 -3.20 -12.85
CA ASN A 45 8.55 -1.96 -13.64
C ASN A 45 9.78 -1.04 -13.48
N GLY A 46 10.76 -1.45 -12.67
CA GLY A 46 11.93 -0.65 -12.33
C GLY A 46 11.55 0.52 -11.42
N GLU A 47 12.47 1.47 -11.28
CA GLU A 47 12.24 2.67 -10.50
C GLU A 47 11.09 3.50 -11.11
N LEU A 48 10.15 3.90 -10.26
CA LEU A 48 9.07 4.81 -10.61
C LEU A 48 9.62 6.24 -10.65
N ARG A 49 9.22 6.98 -11.68
CA ARG A 49 9.72 8.34 -11.97
C ARG A 49 8.65 9.41 -11.74
N SER A 50 7.38 9.09 -12.00
CA SER A 50 6.28 10.05 -11.85
C SER A 50 4.98 9.39 -11.39
N ALA A 51 4.12 10.20 -10.78
CA ALA A 51 2.70 9.90 -10.54
C ALA A 51 1.89 10.93 -11.34
N LEU A 52 1.19 10.45 -12.37
CA LEU A 52 0.48 11.28 -13.35
C LEU A 52 -0.97 11.53 -12.97
N ALA A 53 -1.65 10.53 -12.42
CA ALA A 53 -3.05 10.63 -12.03
C ALA A 53 -3.36 9.75 -10.83
N LEU A 54 -4.33 10.15 -10.02
CA LEU A 54 -4.85 9.43 -8.88
C LEU A 54 -6.38 9.41 -8.94
N ASN A 55 -6.99 8.23 -8.82
CA ASN A 55 -8.45 8.12 -8.78
C ASN A 55 -8.98 7.80 -7.36
N ASP A 56 -10.31 7.82 -7.20
CA ASP A 56 -10.99 7.55 -5.92
C ASP A 56 -10.86 6.11 -5.44
N ARG A 57 -10.52 5.17 -6.33
CA ARG A 57 -10.17 3.81 -5.92
C ARG A 57 -8.77 3.74 -5.29
N GLY A 58 -8.01 4.83 -5.31
CA GLY A 58 -6.64 4.89 -4.81
C GLY A 58 -5.62 4.36 -5.81
N GLN A 59 -6.00 4.19 -7.08
CA GLN A 59 -5.08 3.75 -8.11
C GLN A 59 -4.29 4.94 -8.64
N ILE A 60 -3.00 4.70 -8.90
CA ILE A 60 -2.08 5.72 -9.39
C ILE A 60 -1.57 5.30 -10.76
N LEU A 61 -1.82 6.14 -11.77
CA LEU A 61 -1.18 6.03 -13.09
C LEU A 61 0.15 6.78 -13.03
N GLY A 62 1.21 6.22 -13.59
CA GLY A 62 2.51 6.89 -13.63
C GLY A 62 3.46 6.37 -14.70
N THR A 63 4.69 6.88 -14.67
CA THR A 63 5.81 6.39 -15.50
C THR A 63 6.97 5.94 -14.63
N GLY A 64 7.65 4.89 -15.07
CA GLY A 64 8.92 4.41 -14.52
C GLY A 64 9.90 4.06 -15.62
N ASN A 65 11.05 3.52 -15.26
CA ASN A 65 12.14 3.22 -16.20
C ASN A 65 11.76 2.21 -17.29
N ARG A 66 10.71 1.40 -17.08
CA ARG A 66 10.24 0.39 -18.04
C ARG A 66 8.89 0.74 -18.68
N GLY A 67 8.48 2.01 -18.61
CA GLY A 67 7.26 2.51 -19.24
C GLY A 67 6.18 2.94 -18.25
N HIS A 68 4.92 2.88 -18.70
CA HIS A 68 3.77 3.24 -17.86
C HIS A 68 3.45 2.14 -16.85
N TYR A 69 2.95 2.55 -15.68
CA TYR A 69 2.47 1.62 -14.67
C TYR A 69 1.12 2.08 -14.10
N LEU A 70 0.36 1.11 -13.60
CA LEU A 70 -0.82 1.33 -12.78
C LEU A 70 -0.59 0.70 -11.42
N ALA A 71 -0.32 1.52 -10.40
CA ALA A 71 -0.20 1.06 -9.03
C ALA A 71 -1.62 0.94 -8.44
N THR A 72 -1.92 -0.23 -7.90
CA THR A 72 -3.18 -0.51 -7.24
C THR A 72 -2.96 -0.70 -5.74
N PRO A 73 -3.86 -0.22 -4.87
CA PRO A 73 -3.80 -0.55 -3.46
C PRO A 73 -3.88 -2.08 -3.29
N VAL A 74 -2.94 -2.64 -2.53
CA VAL A 74 -3.04 -4.05 -2.13
C VAL A 74 -4.18 -4.14 -1.09
N PRO A 75 -5.16 -5.04 -1.26
CA PRO A 75 -6.17 -5.29 -0.24
C PRO A 75 -5.49 -5.62 1.09
N GLU A 76 -6.00 -5.08 2.19
CA GLU A 76 -5.50 -5.49 3.51
C GLU A 76 -5.62 -7.01 3.61
N PRO A 77 -4.51 -7.74 3.89
CA PRO A 77 -4.56 -9.18 3.93
C PRO A 77 -5.53 -9.60 5.04
N ALA A 78 -6.31 -10.66 4.80
CA ALA A 78 -7.27 -11.21 5.76
C ALA A 78 -6.62 -11.76 7.05
N THR A 79 -5.34 -11.50 7.29
CA THR A 79 -4.54 -11.95 8.41
C THR A 79 -5.20 -11.69 9.77
N PRO A 80 -5.75 -10.49 10.07
CA PRO A 80 -6.42 -10.28 11.35
C PRO A 80 -7.69 -11.15 11.49
N ALA A 81 -8.47 -11.29 10.42
CA ALA A 81 -9.66 -12.12 10.41
C ALA A 81 -9.31 -13.62 10.58
N LEU A 82 -8.24 -14.09 9.94
CA LEU A 82 -7.73 -15.45 10.08
C LEU A 82 -7.15 -15.70 11.48
N MET A 83 -6.44 -14.73 12.06
CA MET A 83 -5.95 -14.79 13.43
C MET A 83 -7.12 -14.89 14.43
N LEU A 84 -8.14 -14.05 14.27
CA LEU A 84 -9.35 -14.10 15.11
C LEU A 84 -10.08 -15.44 14.96
N ALA A 85 -10.23 -15.94 13.73
CA ALA A 85 -10.82 -17.25 13.49
C ALA A 85 -10.03 -18.37 14.17
N GLY A 86 -8.69 -18.34 14.06
CA GLY A 86 -7.81 -19.29 14.74
C GLY A 86 -7.94 -19.23 16.26
N LEU A 87 -7.94 -18.03 16.84
CA LEU A 87 -8.12 -17.82 18.28
C LEU A 87 -9.49 -18.31 18.78
N ALA A 88 -10.55 -18.07 18.01
CA ALA A 88 -11.88 -18.57 18.33
C ALA A 88 -11.93 -20.10 18.34
N ILE A 89 -11.32 -20.76 17.34
CA ILE A 89 -11.21 -22.22 17.30
C ILE A 89 -10.45 -22.73 18.52
N VAL A 90 -9.29 -22.17 18.85
CA VAL A 90 -8.49 -22.57 20.04
C VAL A 90 -9.31 -22.40 21.32
N GLY A 91 -9.97 -21.26 21.51
CA GLY A 91 -10.80 -20.98 22.68
C GLY A 91 -11.95 -21.99 22.86
N THR A 92 -12.61 -22.38 21.77
CA THR A 92 -13.68 -23.39 21.82
C THR A 92 -13.16 -24.78 22.17
N VAL A 93 -12.00 -25.19 21.64
CA VAL A 93 -11.37 -26.47 21.97
C VAL A 93 -10.98 -26.52 23.45
N LEU A 94 -10.36 -25.45 23.98
CA LEU A 94 -9.98 -25.37 25.39
C LEU A 94 -11.20 -25.46 26.32
N ARG A 95 -12.28 -24.74 26.01
CA ARG A 95 -13.53 -24.80 26.80
C ARG A 95 -14.15 -26.20 26.82
N ARG A 96 -14.12 -26.93 25.69
CA ARG A 96 -14.67 -28.30 25.60
C ARG A 96 -13.86 -29.30 26.45
N ARG A 97 -12.55 -29.10 26.58
CA ARG A 97 -11.69 -29.99 27.39
C ARG A 97 -11.86 -29.78 28.89
N SER A 98 -12.18 -28.56 29.32
CA SER A 98 -12.48 -28.25 30.72
C SER A 98 -13.84 -28.76 31.18
N ALA A 99 -14.80 -28.98 30.27
CA ALA A 99 -16.15 -29.46 30.59
C ALA A 99 -16.28 -31.01 30.60
N VAL A 100 -15.23 -31.73 30.23
CA VAL A 100 -15.19 -33.21 30.18
C VAL A 100 -14.35 -33.80 31.34
N ARG A 101 -13.83 -32.95 32.23
CA ARG A 101 -13.29 -33.33 33.55
C ARG A 101 -14.30 -33.02 34.63
#